data_AF-A0A2H3IWN9-F1
#
_entry.id   AF-A0A2H3IWN9-F1
#
_cell.length_a   1.000
_cell.length_b   1.000
_cell.length_c   1.000
_cell.angle_alpha   90.00
_cell.angle_beta   90.00
_cell.angle_gamma   90.00
#
_symmetry.space_group_name_H-M   'P 1'
#
loop_
_entity.id
_entity.type
_entity.pdbx_description
1 polymer ?
#
loop_
_entity_poly.entity_id
_entity_poly.type
_entity_poly.pdbx_seq_one_letter_code
_entity_poly.pdbx_strand_id
1 'polypeptide(L)'
;MLLLLAYPRLAVADNVAQRIKEVQCERGECGQELETARKMAPQRGLRKKRPSLLQILSKENQSVPHLPIQPLPDWATTEIVDAIKSIHELERRYAALTQQVETLELTKAKLDSCYDALKIALDNSPLSFWRSNEDEVIRAEKSVSIREGYYHDCVAVTNTFKRARIAVQSAHHHYKEAMDIMDSVCSPKRSALASIMGDEQSKEQTYREAGQWAQKAQICFDECLRVLQPHVVLLRQEEVEDCEQLKRAGLLQALRLYELMYGGKALNFGITREHGAACCVHLPTD
;
A
#
# COMPACT_ATOMS: atom_id res chain seq x y z
N MET A 1 -7.37 41.39 -16.89
CA MET A 1 -6.61 40.76 -18.03
C MET A 1 -5.51 39.77 -17.59
N LEU A 2 -4.66 40.07 -16.58
CA LEU A 2 -3.63 39.12 -16.10
C LEU A 2 -4.21 37.84 -15.45
N LEU A 3 -5.32 37.96 -14.71
CA LEU A 3 -5.99 36.82 -14.06
C LEU A 3 -6.58 35.81 -15.05
N LEU A 4 -7.16 36.28 -16.16
CA LEU A 4 -7.68 35.45 -17.26
C LEU A 4 -6.60 34.64 -17.98
N LEU A 5 -5.35 35.13 -18.00
CA LEU A 5 -4.21 34.41 -18.56
C LEU A 5 -3.53 33.47 -17.54
N ALA A 6 -3.69 33.74 -16.24
CA ALA A 6 -3.10 32.95 -15.17
C ALA A 6 -3.88 31.67 -14.86
N TYR A 7 -5.22 31.71 -14.92
CA TYR A 7 -6.06 30.56 -14.57
C TYR A 7 -5.83 29.31 -15.45
N PRO A 8 -5.75 29.41 -16.79
CA PRO A 8 -5.42 28.26 -17.64
C PRO A 8 -4.00 27.71 -17.37
N ARG A 9 -3.06 28.58 -16.98
CA ARG A 9 -1.68 28.20 -16.67
C ARG A 9 -1.58 27.43 -15.35
N LEU A 10 -2.45 27.72 -14.38
CA LEU A 10 -2.59 26.96 -13.14
C LEU A 10 -3.10 25.54 -13.38
N ALA A 11 -4.11 25.37 -14.25
CA ALA A 11 -4.58 24.04 -14.64
C ALA A 11 -3.48 23.21 -15.35
N VAL A 12 -2.65 23.87 -16.17
CA VAL A 12 -1.47 23.25 -16.78
C VAL A 12 -0.42 22.89 -15.72
N ALA A 13 -0.21 23.72 -14.70
CA ALA A 13 0.73 23.43 -13.61
C ALA A 13 0.32 22.20 -12.79
N ASP A 14 -0.96 22.09 -12.45
CA ASP A 14 -1.50 20.93 -11.73
C ASP A 14 -1.36 19.64 -12.58
N ASN A 15 -1.66 19.72 -13.88
CA ASN A 15 -1.49 18.60 -14.80
C ASN A 15 -0.01 18.18 -14.93
N VAL A 16 0.91 19.14 -15.07
CA VAL A 16 2.35 18.89 -15.11
C VAL A 16 2.82 18.25 -13.80
N ALA A 17 2.36 18.72 -12.64
CA ALA A 17 2.73 18.18 -11.35
C ALA A 17 2.26 16.72 -11.16
N GLN A 18 1.05 16.39 -11.63
CA GLN A 18 0.55 15.03 -11.63
C GLN A 18 1.34 14.14 -12.58
N ARG A 19 1.62 14.62 -13.80
CA ARG A 19 2.37 13.88 -14.82
C ARG A 19 3.81 13.59 -14.40
N ILE A 20 4.47 14.50 -13.68
CA ILE A 20 5.80 14.25 -13.10
C ILE A 20 5.78 13.03 -12.20
N LYS A 21 4.78 12.89 -11.31
CA LYS A 21 4.69 11.76 -10.39
C LYS A 21 4.51 10.43 -11.13
N GLU A 22 3.63 10.41 -12.13
CA GLU A 22 3.39 9.23 -12.98
C GLU A 22 4.68 8.79 -13.68
N VAL A 23 5.34 9.72 -14.40
CA VAL A 23 6.56 9.43 -15.16
C VAL A 23 7.74 9.08 -14.23
N GLN A 24 7.82 9.66 -13.03
CA GLN A 24 8.82 9.26 -12.03
C GLN A 24 8.60 7.83 -11.51
N CYS A 25 7.34 7.41 -11.34
CA CYS A 25 7.00 6.03 -10.97
C CYS A 25 7.40 5.06 -12.09
N GLU A 26 7.00 5.35 -13.33
CA GLU A 26 7.36 4.55 -14.51
C GLU A 26 8.87 4.47 -14.72
N ARG A 27 9.61 5.57 -14.48
CA ARG A 27 11.08 5.57 -14.51
C ARG A 27 11.67 4.67 -13.43
N GLY A 28 11.09 4.68 -12.22
CA GLY A 28 11.49 3.82 -11.12
C GLY A 28 11.32 2.34 -11.43
N GLU A 29 10.14 1.96 -11.93
CA GLU A 29 9.82 0.59 -12.37
C GLU A 29 10.76 0.13 -13.49
N CYS A 30 10.93 0.96 -14.54
CA CYS A 30 11.84 0.68 -15.64
C CYS A 30 13.30 0.54 -15.16
N GLY A 31 13.70 1.29 -14.14
CA GLY A 31 15.03 1.16 -13.51
C GLY A 31 15.21 -0.16 -12.77
N GLN A 32 14.18 -0.61 -12.04
CA GLN A 32 14.19 -1.92 -11.36
C GLN A 32 14.21 -3.09 -12.35
N GLU A 33 13.44 -3.00 -13.44
CA GLU A 33 13.46 -3.98 -14.53
C GLU A 33 14.84 -4.06 -15.18
N LEU A 34 15.46 -2.91 -15.45
CA LEU A 34 16.79 -2.82 -16.04
C LEU A 34 17.87 -3.40 -15.10
N GLU A 35 17.80 -3.13 -13.80
CA GLU A 35 18.71 -3.72 -12.81
C GLU A 35 18.54 -5.24 -12.73
N THR A 36 17.30 -5.72 -12.77
CA THR A 36 16.96 -7.15 -12.75
C THR A 36 17.46 -7.85 -14.02
N ALA A 37 17.22 -7.26 -15.19
CA ALA A 37 17.70 -7.75 -16.48
C ALA A 37 19.23 -7.80 -16.52
N ARG A 38 19.93 -6.78 -15.99
CA ARG A 38 21.39 -6.78 -15.87
C ARG A 38 21.93 -7.86 -14.94
N LYS A 39 21.22 -8.18 -13.84
CA LYS A 39 21.59 -9.26 -12.92
C LYS A 39 21.37 -10.65 -13.51
N MET A 40 20.32 -10.82 -14.32
CA MET A 40 19.99 -12.08 -15.00
C MET A 40 20.79 -12.31 -16.29
N ALA A 41 21.34 -11.26 -16.89
CA ALA A 41 22.22 -11.39 -18.04
C ALA A 41 23.46 -12.22 -17.66
N PRO A 42 23.85 -13.23 -18.46
CA PRO A 42 25.01 -14.04 -18.15
C PRO A 42 26.24 -13.15 -18.09
N GLN A 43 26.81 -13.00 -16.89
CA GLN A 43 28.06 -12.29 -16.71
C GLN A 43 29.09 -12.96 -17.62
N ARG A 44 29.51 -12.26 -18.69
CA ARG A 44 30.75 -12.58 -19.39
C ARG A 44 31.87 -12.39 -18.39
N GLY A 45 32.14 -13.43 -17.61
CA GLY A 45 33.41 -13.62 -16.96
C GLY A 45 34.46 -13.72 -18.07
N LEU A 46 34.99 -12.58 -18.50
CA LEU A 46 36.34 -12.45 -19.01
C LEU A 46 37.29 -12.83 -17.87
N ARG A 47 37.27 -14.10 -17.45
CA ARG A 47 38.38 -14.69 -16.72
C ARG A 47 39.52 -14.72 -17.72
N LYS A 48 40.36 -13.69 -17.69
CA LYS A 48 41.67 -13.65 -18.34
C LYS A 48 42.39 -14.96 -17.99
N LYS A 49 42.36 -15.95 -18.89
CA LYS A 49 43.20 -17.14 -18.79
C LYS A 49 44.65 -16.65 -18.90
N ARG A 50 45.36 -16.62 -17.77
CA ARG A 50 46.82 -16.55 -17.77
C ARG A 50 47.33 -17.78 -18.51
N PRO A 51 48.22 -17.66 -19.52
CA PRO A 51 48.88 -18.83 -20.07
C PRO A 51 49.88 -19.33 -19.03
N SER A 52 49.61 -20.52 -18.46
CA SER A 52 50.60 -21.22 -17.65
C SER A 52 51.62 -21.85 -18.59
N LEU A 53 52.78 -21.20 -18.67
CA LEU A 53 54.01 -21.68 -19.28
C LEU A 53 54.69 -22.57 -18.22
N LEU A 54 54.46 -23.89 -18.28
CA LEU A 54 55.31 -24.97 -17.77
C LEU A 54 54.48 -26.26 -17.65
N GLN A 55 54.52 -27.10 -18.69
CA GLN A 55 54.50 -28.54 -18.49
C GLN A 55 55.26 -29.20 -19.64
N ILE A 56 56.43 -29.69 -19.26
CA ILE A 56 57.50 -30.28 -20.04
C ILE A 56 57.28 -31.81 -20.04
N LEU A 57 57.45 -32.42 -21.22
CA LEU A 57 57.84 -33.82 -21.49
C LEU A 57 57.30 -34.93 -20.55
N SER A 58 56.49 -35.85 -21.11
CA SER A 58 56.80 -37.29 -21.08
C SER A 58 55.82 -38.11 -21.93
N LYS A 59 56.41 -39.03 -22.69
CA LYS A 59 55.79 -40.08 -23.50
C LYS A 59 55.32 -41.24 -22.61
N GLU A 60 54.35 -41.98 -23.15
CA GLU A 60 54.06 -43.40 -22.92
C GLU A 60 53.27 -43.79 -21.64
N ASN A 61 51.93 -43.90 -21.78
CA ASN A 61 51.20 -45.18 -21.84
C ASN A 61 49.67 -44.98 -21.79
N GLN A 62 48.98 -45.69 -22.72
CA GLN A 62 47.60 -46.19 -22.71
C GLN A 62 46.39 -45.31 -22.32
N SER A 63 45.36 -45.42 -23.17
CA SER A 63 43.90 -45.29 -22.96
C SER A 63 43.18 -43.96 -23.31
N VAL A 64 42.21 -44.12 -24.22
CA VAL A 64 41.01 -43.35 -24.63
C VAL A 64 40.38 -42.52 -23.48
N PRO A 65 39.71 -41.34 -23.66
CA PRO A 65 38.88 -40.94 -24.80
C PRO A 65 39.12 -39.52 -25.38
N HIS A 66 38.78 -39.38 -26.66
CA HIS A 66 38.40 -38.10 -27.24
C HIS A 66 37.19 -37.55 -26.47
N LEU A 67 37.38 -36.46 -25.71
CA LEU A 67 36.26 -35.63 -25.29
C LEU A 67 35.66 -35.01 -26.56
N PRO A 68 34.36 -35.19 -26.84
CA PRO A 68 33.72 -34.49 -27.92
C PRO A 68 33.75 -33.00 -27.60
N ILE A 69 34.28 -32.21 -28.52
CA ILE A 69 33.93 -30.79 -28.60
C ILE A 69 32.42 -30.79 -28.81
N GLN A 70 31.65 -30.64 -27.73
CA GLN A 70 30.23 -30.41 -27.84
C GLN A 70 30.06 -29.08 -28.59
N PRO A 71 29.42 -29.07 -29.76
CA PRO A 71 28.98 -27.81 -30.34
C PRO A 71 28.04 -27.16 -29.31
N LEU A 72 28.41 -25.95 -28.88
CA LEU A 72 27.53 -25.13 -28.07
C LEU A 72 26.19 -25.04 -28.82
N PRO A 73 25.06 -25.38 -28.20
CA PRO A 73 23.80 -25.34 -28.93
C PRO A 73 23.48 -23.91 -29.38
N ASP A 74 23.09 -23.75 -30.65
CA ASP A 74 22.76 -22.44 -31.24
C ASP A 74 21.66 -21.66 -30.47
N TRP A 75 20.84 -22.35 -29.67
CA TRP A 75 19.82 -21.74 -28.81
C TRP A 75 20.38 -20.90 -27.66
N ALA A 76 21.58 -21.20 -27.15
CA ALA A 76 22.19 -20.42 -26.08
C ALA A 76 22.65 -19.04 -26.57
N THR A 77 23.05 -18.94 -27.85
CA THR A 77 23.42 -17.67 -28.49
C THR A 77 22.23 -16.78 -28.78
N THR A 78 21.07 -17.35 -29.15
CA THR A 78 19.85 -16.56 -29.39
C THR A 78 19.30 -15.97 -28.09
N GLU A 79 19.28 -16.75 -27.00
CA GLU A 79 18.84 -16.26 -25.67
C GLU A 79 19.72 -15.11 -25.15
N ILE A 80 21.03 -15.19 -25.35
CA ILE A 80 21.97 -14.12 -24.97
C ILE A 80 21.72 -12.86 -25.81
N VAL A 81 21.54 -13.02 -27.12
CA VAL A 81 21.28 -11.89 -28.03
C VAL A 81 19.95 -11.22 -27.68
N ASP A 82 18.92 -11.99 -27.36
CA ASP A 82 17.60 -11.47 -27.01
C ASP A 82 17.59 -10.80 -25.62
N ALA A 83 18.35 -11.32 -24.65
CA ALA A 83 18.58 -10.65 -23.37
C ALA A 83 19.33 -9.31 -23.55
N ILE A 84 20.33 -9.25 -24.44
CA ILE A 84 21.06 -8.01 -24.74
C ILE A 84 20.15 -6.98 -25.44
N LYS A 85 19.29 -7.42 -26.37
CA LYS A 85 18.31 -6.55 -27.03
C LYS A 85 17.32 -5.98 -26.02
N SER A 86 16.79 -6.82 -25.12
CA SER A 86 15.88 -6.40 -24.05
C SER A 86 16.52 -5.34 -23.13
N ILE A 87 17.79 -5.53 -22.73
CA ILE A 87 18.52 -4.52 -21.93
C ILE A 87 18.67 -3.20 -22.70
N HIS A 88 19.04 -3.23 -23.98
CA HIS A 88 19.17 -2.00 -24.78
C HIS A 88 17.85 -1.27 -24.99
N GLU A 89 16.73 -2.00 -25.04
CA GLU A 89 15.40 -1.42 -25.14
C GLU A 89 14.98 -0.78 -23.82
N LEU A 90 15.21 -1.45 -22.69
CA LEU A 90 15.00 -0.89 -21.34
C LEU A 90 15.89 0.33 -21.10
N GLU A 91 17.15 0.32 -21.52
CA GLU A 91 18.05 1.48 -21.43
C GLU A 91 17.54 2.68 -22.24
N ARG A 92 17.06 2.43 -23.46
CA ARG A 92 16.44 3.48 -24.30
C ARG A 92 15.18 4.04 -23.65
N ARG A 93 14.30 3.19 -23.13
CA ARG A 93 13.08 3.60 -22.44
C ARG A 93 13.39 4.40 -21.19
N TYR A 94 14.36 3.95 -20.38
CA TYR A 94 14.81 4.64 -19.18
C TYR A 94 15.40 6.03 -19.49
N ALA A 95 16.21 6.14 -20.54
CA ALA A 95 16.75 7.43 -20.99
C ALA A 95 15.64 8.39 -21.47
N ALA A 96 14.67 7.89 -22.24
CA ALA A 96 13.52 8.68 -22.69
C ALA A 96 12.65 9.18 -21.52
N LEU A 97 12.36 8.31 -20.54
CA LEU A 97 11.62 8.68 -19.33
C LEU A 97 12.38 9.71 -18.49
N THR A 98 13.71 9.57 -18.39
CA THR A 98 14.56 10.55 -17.68
C THR A 98 14.48 11.92 -18.34
N GLN A 99 14.60 12.00 -19.66
CA GLN A 99 14.46 13.25 -20.41
C GLN A 99 13.06 13.88 -20.27
N GLN A 100 12.00 13.05 -20.21
CA GLN A 100 10.64 13.53 -19.97
C GLN A 100 10.48 14.13 -18.58
N VAL A 101 11.04 13.51 -17.53
CA VAL A 101 11.04 14.06 -16.17
C VAL A 101 11.74 15.42 -16.14
N GLU A 102 12.94 15.53 -16.71
CA GLU A 102 13.69 16.79 -16.77
C GLU A 102 12.91 17.90 -17.48
N THR A 103 12.25 17.58 -18.59
CA THR A 103 11.44 18.54 -19.35
C THR A 103 10.22 19.01 -18.56
N LEU A 104 9.55 18.10 -17.87
CA LEU A 104 8.39 18.43 -17.03
C LEU A 104 8.81 19.24 -15.80
N GLU A 105 9.95 18.91 -15.17
CA GLU A 105 10.50 19.68 -14.04
C GLU A 105 10.87 21.12 -14.46
N LEU A 106 11.47 21.30 -15.64
CA LEU A 106 11.72 22.62 -16.19
C LEU A 106 10.41 23.40 -16.44
N THR A 107 9.38 22.72 -16.93
CA THR A 107 8.06 23.32 -17.19
C THR A 107 7.38 23.74 -15.88
N LYS A 108 7.46 22.89 -14.85
CA LYS A 108 6.99 23.20 -13.50
C LYS A 108 7.71 24.43 -12.94
N ALA A 109 9.04 24.47 -13.00
CA ALA A 109 9.82 25.60 -12.49
C ALA A 109 9.46 26.93 -13.18
N LYS A 110 9.19 26.90 -14.49
CA LYS A 110 8.70 28.08 -15.23
C LYS A 110 7.33 28.54 -14.75
N LEU A 111 6.43 27.60 -14.46
CA LEU A 111 5.08 27.89 -13.96
C LEU A 111 5.13 28.46 -12.53
N ASP A 112 5.97 27.89 -11.67
CA ASP A 112 6.21 28.40 -10.31
C ASP A 112 6.77 29.83 -10.37
N SER A 113 7.76 30.10 -11.22
CA SER A 113 8.29 31.46 -11.43
C SER A 113 7.25 32.45 -11.95
N CYS A 114 6.35 32.02 -12.85
CA CYS A 114 5.24 32.85 -13.32
C CYS A 114 4.26 33.17 -12.18
N TYR A 115 4.00 32.21 -11.30
CA TYR A 115 3.15 32.40 -10.13
C TYR A 115 3.77 33.38 -9.14
N ASP A 116 5.07 33.26 -8.85
CA ASP A 116 5.77 34.20 -7.96
C ASP A 116 5.77 35.62 -8.52
N ALA A 117 6.02 35.77 -9.83
CA ALA A 117 5.94 37.08 -10.50
C ALA A 117 4.52 37.67 -10.43
N LEU A 118 3.49 36.83 -10.61
CA LEU A 118 2.10 37.26 -10.45
C LEU A 118 1.83 37.69 -9.00
N LYS A 119 2.24 36.91 -8.02
CA LYS A 119 2.09 37.23 -6.59
C LYS A 119 2.73 38.57 -6.25
N ILE A 120 3.99 38.78 -6.65
CA ILE A 120 4.71 40.06 -6.47
C ILE A 120 3.95 41.21 -7.14
N ALA A 121 3.41 41.00 -8.34
CA ALA A 121 2.65 42.03 -9.04
C ALA A 121 1.32 42.36 -8.33
N LEU A 122 0.66 41.37 -7.72
CA LEU A 122 -0.56 41.56 -6.94
C LEU A 122 -0.26 42.29 -5.62
N ASP A 123 0.79 41.87 -4.90
CA ASP A 123 1.21 42.45 -3.62
C ASP A 123 1.65 43.93 -3.78
N ASN A 124 2.19 44.30 -4.94
CA ASN A 124 2.67 45.66 -5.22
C ASN A 124 1.72 46.52 -6.07
N SER A 125 0.57 45.99 -6.50
CA SER A 125 -0.34 46.75 -7.38
C SER A 125 -1.14 47.81 -6.60
N PRO A 126 -1.32 49.03 -7.16
CA PRO A 126 -2.14 50.06 -6.53
C PRO A 126 -3.59 49.60 -6.34
N LEU A 127 -4.19 49.89 -5.18
CA LEU A 127 -5.58 49.58 -4.81
C LEU A 127 -6.63 50.01 -5.88
N SER A 128 -6.32 51.00 -6.71
CA SER A 128 -7.19 51.48 -7.80
C SER A 128 -7.36 50.49 -8.95
N PHE A 129 -6.34 49.66 -9.23
CA PHE A 129 -6.42 48.61 -10.27
C PHE A 129 -7.39 47.49 -9.88
N TRP A 130 -7.50 47.23 -8.58
CA TRP A 130 -8.41 46.24 -8.00
C TRP A 130 -9.87 46.72 -8.01
N ARG A 131 -10.12 48.00 -7.70
CA ARG A 131 -11.47 48.59 -7.75
C ARG A 131 -12.10 48.59 -9.14
N SER A 132 -11.29 48.63 -10.21
CA SER A 132 -11.82 48.57 -11.59
C SER A 132 -12.22 47.15 -12.02
N ASN A 133 -11.83 46.12 -11.28
CA ASN A 133 -12.06 44.70 -11.62
C ASN A 133 -12.70 43.95 -10.45
N GLU A 134 -13.50 44.63 -9.63
CA GLU A 134 -14.07 44.11 -8.38
C GLU A 134 -14.85 42.80 -8.60
N ASP A 135 -15.63 42.71 -9.69
CA ASP A 135 -16.35 41.48 -10.06
C ASP A 135 -15.42 40.31 -10.41
N GLU A 136 -14.27 40.57 -11.04
CA GLU A 136 -13.29 39.51 -11.35
C GLU A 136 -12.61 39.01 -10.08
N VAL A 137 -12.31 39.91 -9.14
CA VAL A 137 -11.73 39.59 -7.84
C VAL A 137 -12.70 38.77 -7.00
N ILE A 138 -13.96 39.19 -6.89
CA ILE A 138 -15.01 38.44 -6.17
C ILE A 138 -15.18 37.03 -6.76
N ARG A 139 -15.15 36.88 -8.09
CA ARG A 139 -15.21 35.56 -8.74
C ARG A 139 -13.99 34.70 -8.40
N ALA A 140 -12.79 35.28 -8.42
CA ALA A 140 -11.57 34.57 -8.07
C ALA A 140 -11.57 34.14 -6.60
N GLU A 141 -11.94 35.03 -5.67
CA GLU A 141 -12.09 34.74 -4.24
C GLU A 141 -13.10 33.63 -3.99
N LYS A 142 -14.26 33.69 -4.65
CA LYS A 142 -15.27 32.62 -4.56
C LYS A 142 -14.72 31.29 -5.05
N SER A 143 -13.97 31.29 -6.16
CA SER A 143 -13.35 30.07 -6.69
C SER A 143 -12.28 29.51 -5.75
N VAL A 144 -11.46 30.36 -5.13
CA VAL A 144 -10.45 29.95 -4.14
C VAL A 144 -11.14 29.38 -2.91
N SER A 145 -12.15 30.07 -2.38
CA SER A 145 -12.91 29.61 -1.21
C SER A 145 -13.56 28.25 -1.43
N ILE A 146 -14.14 27.99 -2.60
CA ILE A 146 -14.68 26.66 -2.96
C ILE A 146 -13.57 25.60 -2.98
N ARG A 147 -12.40 25.93 -3.54
CA ARG A 147 -11.27 25.00 -3.63
C ARG A 147 -10.67 24.68 -2.26
N GLU A 148 -10.53 25.69 -1.40
CA GLU A 148 -10.10 25.52 -0.01
C GLU A 148 -11.10 24.67 0.78
N GLY A 149 -12.41 24.91 0.60
CA GLY A 149 -13.47 24.06 1.15
C GLY A 149 -13.30 22.60 0.74
N TYR A 150 -13.13 22.33 -0.56
CA TYR A 150 -12.89 20.97 -1.07
C TYR A 150 -11.61 20.35 -0.49
N TYR A 151 -10.53 21.13 -0.37
CA TYR A 151 -9.29 20.65 0.25
C TYR A 151 -9.51 20.25 1.72
N HIS A 152 -10.22 21.06 2.49
CA HIS A 152 -10.57 20.74 3.88
C HIS A 152 -11.41 19.47 3.99
N ASP A 153 -12.38 19.28 3.09
CA ASP A 153 -13.18 18.05 3.01
C ASP A 153 -12.31 16.82 2.71
N CYS A 154 -11.41 16.92 1.73
CA CYS A 154 -10.47 15.84 1.41
C CYS A 154 -9.54 15.50 2.59
N VAL A 155 -9.06 16.50 3.33
CA VAL A 155 -8.23 16.29 4.53
C VAL A 155 -9.03 15.58 5.62
N ALA A 156 -10.28 16.00 5.85
CA ALA A 156 -11.17 15.36 6.81
C ALA A 156 -11.42 13.88 6.46
N VAL A 157 -11.78 13.60 5.20
CA VAL A 157 -11.97 12.23 4.69
C VAL A 157 -10.70 11.39 4.83
N THR A 158 -9.53 11.95 4.52
CA THR A 158 -8.25 11.25 4.67
C THR A 158 -7.97 10.88 6.13
N ASN A 159 -8.26 11.78 7.07
CA ASN A 159 -8.09 11.52 8.50
C ASN A 159 -9.07 10.46 9.01
N THR A 160 -10.30 10.46 8.50
CA THR A 160 -11.28 9.39 8.73
C THR A 160 -10.74 8.03 8.28
N PHE A 161 -10.23 7.92 7.05
CA PHE A 161 -9.65 6.65 6.56
C PHE A 161 -8.42 6.21 7.37
N LYS A 162 -7.56 7.13 7.80
CA LYS A 162 -6.44 6.82 8.71
C LYS A 162 -6.94 6.24 10.03
N ARG A 163 -8.00 6.82 10.61
CA ARG A 163 -8.63 6.33 11.84
C ARG A 163 -9.23 4.95 11.65
N ALA A 164 -9.98 4.71 10.57
CA ALA A 164 -10.52 3.40 10.24
C ALA A 164 -9.43 2.33 10.09
N ARG A 165 -8.32 2.68 9.41
CA ARG A 165 -7.15 1.80 9.28
C ARG A 165 -6.55 1.41 10.62
N ILE A 166 -6.35 2.37 11.52
CA ILE A 166 -5.82 2.10 12.86
C ILE A 166 -6.79 1.19 13.62
N ALA A 167 -8.09 1.48 13.57
CA ALA A 167 -9.13 0.71 14.25
C ALA A 167 -9.17 -0.75 13.78
N VAL A 168 -9.11 -1.02 12.47
CA VAL A 168 -9.09 -2.40 11.97
C VAL A 168 -7.79 -3.14 12.31
N GLN A 169 -6.65 -2.46 12.31
CA GLN A 169 -5.36 -3.05 12.73
C GLN A 169 -5.38 -3.42 14.22
N SER A 170 -5.92 -2.54 15.07
CA SER A 170 -6.11 -2.82 16.50
C SER A 170 -7.09 -3.96 16.73
N ALA A 171 -8.22 -4.00 16.01
CA ALA A 171 -9.17 -5.09 16.07
C ALA A 171 -8.52 -6.43 15.73
N HIS A 172 -7.74 -6.47 14.64
CA HIS A 172 -7.01 -7.68 14.22
C HIS A 172 -6.02 -8.15 15.30
N HIS A 173 -5.25 -7.23 15.89
CA HIS A 173 -4.34 -7.57 16.97
C HIS A 173 -5.08 -8.18 18.16
N HIS A 174 -6.17 -7.55 18.63
CA HIS A 174 -6.95 -8.07 19.76
C HIS A 174 -7.61 -9.42 19.48
N TYR A 175 -8.10 -9.63 18.24
CA TYR A 175 -8.62 -10.93 17.84
C TYR A 175 -7.53 -12.01 17.84
N LYS A 176 -6.33 -11.66 17.38
CA LYS A 176 -5.20 -12.58 17.40
C LYS A 176 -4.81 -12.97 18.84
N GLU A 177 -4.69 -12.00 19.75
CA GLU A 177 -4.39 -12.30 21.16
C GLU A 177 -5.49 -13.18 21.79
N ALA A 178 -6.76 -12.90 21.52
CA ALA A 178 -7.87 -13.74 21.98
C ALA A 178 -7.74 -15.18 21.46
N MET A 179 -7.40 -15.36 20.18
CA MET A 179 -7.19 -16.67 19.56
C MET A 179 -5.96 -17.39 20.13
N ASP A 180 -4.84 -16.70 20.32
CA ASP A 180 -3.61 -17.29 20.87
C ASP A 180 -3.84 -17.79 22.31
N ILE A 181 -4.59 -17.03 23.12
CA ILE A 181 -5.02 -17.45 24.46
C ILE A 181 -5.91 -18.70 24.36
N MET A 182 -6.90 -18.72 23.46
CA MET A 182 -7.79 -19.87 23.28
C MET A 182 -7.07 -21.12 22.78
N ASP A 183 -6.14 -20.97 21.84
CA ASP A 183 -5.31 -22.07 21.35
C ASP A 183 -4.46 -22.64 22.47
N SER A 184 -3.95 -21.82 23.40
CA SER A 184 -3.20 -22.33 24.56
C SER A 184 -4.05 -23.23 25.48
N VAL A 185 -5.36 -22.98 25.56
CA VAL A 185 -6.29 -23.76 26.39
C VAL A 185 -6.80 -25.00 25.67
N CYS A 186 -7.16 -24.83 24.40
CA CYS A 186 -7.84 -25.83 23.57
C CYS A 186 -6.90 -26.66 22.68
N SER A 187 -5.58 -26.41 22.69
CA SER A 187 -4.65 -27.12 21.80
C SER A 187 -4.68 -28.63 22.06
N PRO A 188 -4.90 -29.46 21.02
CA PRO A 188 -4.86 -30.91 21.13
C PRO A 188 -3.45 -31.44 21.47
N LYS A 189 -2.41 -30.59 21.42
CA LYS A 189 -1.03 -30.92 21.81
C LYS A 189 -0.77 -30.75 23.30
N ARG A 190 -1.74 -30.26 24.08
CA ARG A 190 -1.61 -30.12 25.54
C ARG A 190 -1.57 -31.52 26.15
N SER A 191 -0.55 -31.81 26.98
CA SER A 191 -0.40 -33.16 27.53
C SER A 191 -1.61 -33.52 28.39
N ALA A 192 -2.08 -34.78 28.30
CA ALA A 192 -3.22 -35.25 29.08
C ALA A 192 -3.05 -35.00 30.59
N LEU A 193 -1.80 -35.01 31.07
CA LEU A 193 -1.43 -34.70 32.45
C LEU A 193 -1.67 -33.23 32.82
N ALA A 194 -1.36 -32.28 31.94
CA ALA A 194 -1.64 -30.86 32.14
C ALA A 194 -3.14 -30.53 32.07
N SER A 195 -3.92 -31.33 31.34
CA SER A 195 -5.38 -31.17 31.27
C SER A 195 -6.10 -31.68 32.53
N ILE A 196 -5.53 -32.68 33.21
CA ILE A 196 -6.09 -33.32 34.42
C ILE A 196 -5.65 -32.59 35.70
N MET A 197 -4.45 -32.00 35.73
CA MET A 197 -3.96 -31.21 36.88
C MET A 197 -4.22 -29.70 36.76
N GLY A 198 -4.81 -29.26 35.65
CA GLY A 198 -5.15 -27.86 35.43
C GLY A 198 -6.35 -27.45 36.29
N ASP A 199 -6.11 -26.57 37.25
CA ASP A 199 -7.11 -25.99 38.13
C ASP A 199 -8.26 -25.37 37.29
N GLU A 200 -9.50 -25.78 37.52
CA GLU A 200 -10.66 -25.29 36.76
C GLU A 200 -10.80 -23.75 36.90
N GLN A 201 -10.37 -23.21 38.04
CA GLN A 201 -10.30 -21.76 38.28
C GLN A 201 -9.26 -21.07 37.38
N SER A 202 -8.16 -21.74 37.03
CA SER A 202 -7.17 -21.23 36.08
C SER A 202 -7.72 -21.20 34.66
N LYS A 203 -8.51 -22.22 34.25
CA LYS A 203 -9.16 -22.25 32.93
C LYS A 203 -10.22 -21.17 32.79
N GLU A 204 -11.06 -20.99 33.82
CA GLU A 204 -12.09 -19.94 33.82
C GLU A 204 -11.47 -18.54 33.65
N GLN A 205 -10.36 -18.28 34.35
CA GLN A 205 -9.64 -17.01 34.20
C GLN A 205 -9.07 -16.82 32.80
N THR A 206 -8.53 -17.87 32.17
CA THR A 206 -8.02 -17.79 30.79
C THR A 206 -9.14 -17.55 29.77
N TYR A 207 -10.30 -18.18 29.93
CA TYR A 207 -11.48 -17.88 29.09
C TYR A 207 -11.95 -16.45 29.28
N ARG A 208 -11.99 -15.96 30.53
CA ARG A 208 -12.36 -14.56 30.83
C ARG A 208 -11.41 -13.58 30.15
N GLU A 209 -10.11 -13.86 30.18
CA GLU A 209 -9.10 -13.04 29.52
C GLU A 209 -9.27 -13.04 27.98
N ALA A 210 -9.46 -14.20 27.36
CA ALA A 210 -9.77 -14.30 25.94
C ALA A 210 -11.03 -13.50 25.56
N GLY A 211 -12.08 -13.57 26.39
CA GLY A 211 -13.30 -12.80 26.23
C GLY A 211 -13.07 -11.28 26.29
N GLN A 212 -12.23 -10.81 27.21
CA GLN A 212 -11.87 -9.38 27.30
C GLN A 212 -11.12 -8.90 26.06
N TRP A 213 -10.21 -9.70 25.50
CA TRP A 213 -9.52 -9.37 24.25
C TRP A 213 -10.48 -9.38 23.06
N ALA A 214 -11.37 -10.37 22.95
CA ALA A 214 -12.40 -10.40 21.92
C ALA A 214 -13.33 -9.18 21.99
N GLN A 215 -13.72 -8.76 23.20
CA GLN A 215 -14.53 -7.56 23.39
C GLN A 215 -13.81 -6.29 22.93
N LYS A 216 -12.52 -6.11 23.28
CA LYS A 216 -11.70 -5.00 22.77
C LYS A 216 -11.61 -5.02 21.25
N ALA A 217 -11.45 -6.21 20.66
CA ALA A 217 -11.42 -6.38 19.22
C ALA A 217 -12.70 -5.90 18.55
N GLN A 218 -13.86 -6.29 19.10
CA GLN A 218 -15.17 -5.88 18.60
C GLN A 218 -15.37 -4.37 18.69
N ILE A 219 -14.98 -3.73 19.80
CA ILE A 219 -15.06 -2.27 19.95
C ILE A 219 -14.24 -1.56 18.86
N CYS A 220 -13.01 -2.00 18.61
CA CYS A 220 -12.18 -1.43 17.55
C CYS A 220 -12.77 -1.69 16.15
N PHE A 221 -13.38 -2.86 15.94
CA PHE A 221 -14.01 -3.19 14.68
C PHE A 221 -15.26 -2.34 14.41
N ASP A 222 -16.14 -2.18 15.40
CA ASP A 222 -17.32 -1.33 15.31
C ASP A 222 -16.95 0.13 15.07
N GLU A 223 -15.87 0.60 15.69
CA GLU A 223 -15.32 1.93 15.44
C GLU A 223 -14.86 2.11 13.99
N CYS A 224 -14.21 1.10 13.40
CA CYS A 224 -13.85 1.11 11.98
C CYS A 224 -15.10 1.28 11.10
N LEU A 225 -16.13 0.48 11.34
CA LEU A 225 -17.38 0.54 10.59
C LEU A 225 -18.09 1.89 10.75
N ARG A 226 -18.17 2.40 11.98
CA ARG A 226 -18.80 3.69 12.31
C ARG A 226 -18.12 4.84 11.58
N VAL A 227 -16.79 4.82 11.50
CA VAL A 227 -15.98 5.84 10.84
C VAL A 227 -16.10 5.77 9.32
N LEU A 228 -16.24 4.56 8.76
CA LEU A 228 -16.39 4.38 7.30
C LEU A 228 -17.82 4.64 6.79
N GLN A 229 -18.84 4.41 7.62
CA GLN A 229 -20.26 4.45 7.22
C GLN A 229 -20.68 5.74 6.46
N PRO A 230 -20.27 6.96 6.86
CA PRO A 230 -20.65 8.18 6.14
C PRO A 230 -20.02 8.30 4.74
N HIS A 231 -18.98 7.52 4.47
CA HIS A 231 -18.16 7.61 3.26
C HIS A 231 -18.35 6.42 2.32
N VAL A 232 -19.28 5.52 2.60
CA VAL A 232 -19.58 4.34 1.75
C VAL A 232 -19.95 4.75 0.33
N VAL A 233 -20.59 5.90 0.15
CA VAL A 233 -20.94 6.45 -1.18
C VAL A 233 -19.73 6.87 -2.03
N LEU A 234 -18.56 7.05 -1.40
CA LEU A 234 -17.31 7.38 -2.08
C LEU A 234 -16.55 6.13 -2.54
N LEU A 235 -16.96 4.96 -2.07
CA LEU A 235 -16.34 3.68 -2.40
C LEU A 235 -16.85 3.17 -3.76
N ARG A 236 -15.98 2.47 -4.48
CA ARG A 236 -16.34 1.68 -5.66
C ARG A 236 -17.22 0.51 -5.23
N GLN A 237 -18.01 -0.02 -6.17
CA GLN A 237 -18.91 -1.15 -5.90
C GLN A 237 -18.16 -2.36 -5.29
N GLU A 238 -16.98 -2.69 -5.82
CA GLU A 238 -16.12 -3.76 -5.29
C GLU A 238 -15.71 -3.50 -3.83
N GLU A 239 -15.35 -2.25 -3.50
CA GLU A 239 -14.92 -1.86 -2.16
C GLU A 239 -16.10 -1.86 -1.15
N VAL A 240 -17.32 -1.59 -1.61
CA VAL A 240 -18.54 -1.73 -0.81
C VAL A 240 -18.80 -3.21 -0.49
N GLU A 241 -18.63 -4.09 -1.48
CA GLU A 241 -18.76 -5.53 -1.29
C GLU A 241 -17.71 -6.08 -0.32
N ASP A 242 -16.47 -5.61 -0.42
CA ASP A 242 -15.40 -5.92 0.54
C ASP A 242 -15.76 -5.44 1.95
N CYS A 243 -16.37 -4.26 2.10
CA CYS A 243 -16.81 -3.74 3.39
C CYS A 243 -17.91 -4.61 4.01
N GLU A 244 -18.90 -5.04 3.21
CA GLU A 244 -19.95 -5.96 3.66
C GLU A 244 -19.40 -7.35 3.98
N GLN A 245 -18.43 -7.84 3.21
CA GLN A 245 -17.73 -9.08 3.51
C GLN A 245 -16.94 -8.97 4.82
N LEU A 246 -16.27 -7.84 5.04
CA LEU A 246 -15.53 -7.57 6.28
C LEU A 246 -16.47 -7.59 7.48
N LYS A 247 -17.65 -6.95 7.40
CA LYS A 247 -18.69 -7.00 8.45
C LYS A 247 -19.09 -8.44 8.78
N ARG A 248 -19.35 -9.25 7.75
CA ARG A 248 -19.72 -10.67 7.93
C ARG A 248 -18.57 -11.48 8.52
N ALA A 249 -17.34 -11.27 8.06
CA ALA A 249 -16.16 -11.98 8.53
C ALA A 249 -15.82 -11.64 9.99
N GLY A 250 -15.91 -10.36 10.37
CA GLY A 250 -15.74 -9.93 11.77
C GLY A 250 -16.76 -10.57 12.70
N LEU A 251 -18.03 -10.62 12.29
CA LEU A 251 -19.08 -11.33 13.03
C LEU A 251 -18.76 -12.82 13.19
N LEU A 252 -18.28 -13.47 12.13
CA LEU A 252 -17.88 -14.88 12.18
C LEU A 252 -16.68 -15.13 13.12
N GLN A 253 -15.71 -14.21 13.19
CA GLN A 253 -14.60 -14.32 14.14
C GLN A 253 -15.07 -14.20 15.59
N ALA A 254 -15.97 -13.26 15.88
CA ALA A 254 -16.58 -13.13 17.20
C ALA A 254 -17.37 -14.40 17.60
N LEU A 255 -18.17 -14.94 16.67
CA LEU A 255 -18.91 -16.19 16.88
C LEU A 255 -17.95 -17.38 17.11
N ARG A 256 -16.85 -17.46 16.37
CA ARG A 256 -15.88 -18.55 16.52
C ARG A 256 -15.20 -18.53 17.88
N LEU A 257 -14.79 -17.35 18.35
CA LEU A 257 -14.24 -17.19 19.70
C LEU A 257 -15.25 -17.59 20.78
N TYR A 258 -16.51 -17.20 20.60
CA TYR A 258 -17.59 -17.61 21.50
C TYR A 258 -17.78 -19.13 21.54
N GLU A 259 -17.84 -19.80 20.38
CA GLU A 259 -17.95 -21.26 20.30
C GLU A 259 -16.80 -21.96 21.02
N LEU A 260 -15.58 -21.46 20.84
CA LEU A 260 -14.38 -22.00 21.50
C LEU A 260 -14.43 -21.79 23.02
N MET A 261 -14.92 -20.65 23.49
CA MET A 261 -15.00 -20.31 24.93
C MET A 261 -16.10 -21.09 25.67
N TYR A 262 -17.23 -21.36 25.02
CA TYR A 262 -18.42 -21.90 25.68
C TYR A 262 -18.89 -23.25 25.13
N GLY A 263 -18.10 -23.90 24.28
CA GLY A 263 -18.36 -25.26 23.77
C GLY A 263 -19.62 -25.37 22.92
N GLY A 264 -20.02 -24.30 22.22
CA GLY A 264 -21.17 -24.30 21.33
C GLY A 264 -22.56 -24.36 21.99
N LYS A 265 -22.67 -24.20 23.33
CA LYS A 265 -23.99 -24.01 23.97
C LYS A 265 -24.50 -22.61 23.66
N ALA A 266 -25.60 -22.56 22.91
CA ALA A 266 -26.16 -21.34 22.33
C ALA A 266 -26.51 -20.25 23.39
N LEU A 267 -26.02 -19.05 23.12
CA LEU A 267 -26.63 -17.72 23.32
C LEU A 267 -27.50 -17.51 24.58
N ASN A 268 -26.85 -17.31 25.72
CA ASN A 268 -27.45 -16.58 26.86
C ASN A 268 -26.84 -15.18 27.09
N PHE A 269 -25.97 -14.70 26.19
CA PHE A 269 -25.31 -13.39 26.31
C PHE A 269 -25.61 -12.41 25.16
N GLY A 270 -26.76 -12.55 24.48
CA GLY A 270 -27.33 -11.45 23.69
C GLY A 270 -26.73 -11.18 22.30
N ILE A 271 -25.93 -12.07 21.72
CA ILE A 271 -25.56 -11.99 20.29
C ILE A 271 -26.68 -12.64 19.45
N THR A 272 -27.87 -12.05 19.44
CA THR A 272 -28.96 -12.50 18.57
C THR A 272 -28.58 -12.26 17.11
N ARG A 273 -28.75 -13.29 16.28
CA ARG A 273 -28.50 -13.33 14.82
C ARG A 273 -29.40 -12.41 13.99
N GLU A 274 -30.19 -11.57 14.64
CA GLU A 274 -31.11 -10.63 14.02
C GLU A 274 -30.80 -9.25 14.59
N HIS A 275 -30.90 -8.23 13.74
CA HIS A 275 -30.68 -6.79 13.98
C HIS A 275 -29.20 -6.34 13.82
N GLY A 276 -28.79 -5.59 12.80
CA GLY A 276 -29.60 -4.73 11.93
C GLY A 276 -30.41 -3.74 12.79
N ALA A 277 -29.74 -2.74 13.37
CA ALA A 277 -30.27 -1.69 14.24
C ALA A 277 -30.40 -2.03 15.74
N ALA A 278 -29.70 -1.23 16.55
CA ALA A 278 -29.86 -1.01 17.99
C ALA A 278 -29.71 -2.23 18.91
N CYS A 279 -28.59 -2.29 19.65
CA CYS A 279 -28.64 -2.83 21.01
C CYS A 279 -27.71 -2.04 21.93
N CYS A 280 -28.35 -1.38 22.89
CA CYS A 280 -27.78 -0.57 23.94
C CYS A 280 -26.93 -1.41 24.89
N VAL A 281 -25.80 -0.84 25.28
CA VAL A 281 -25.01 -1.29 26.43
C VAL A 281 -25.82 -1.00 27.69
N HIS A 282 -26.37 -2.03 28.33
CA HIS A 282 -26.71 -1.91 29.75
C HIS A 282 -25.43 -2.09 30.57
N LEU A 283 -24.84 -0.95 30.96
CA LEU A 283 -23.88 -0.89 32.07
C LEU A 283 -24.64 -1.14 33.37
N PRO A 284 -24.13 -1.99 34.28
CA PRO A 284 -24.63 -2.04 35.63
C PRO A 284 -24.19 -0.75 36.36
N THR A 285 -25.15 0.05 36.78
CA THR A 285 -24.99 0.98 37.90
C THR A 285 -25.15 0.18 39.19
N ASP A 286 -24.11 0.25 40.04
CA ASP A 286 -24.02 -0.18 41.45
C ASP A 286 -24.95 -1.28 41.97
#